data_AF-Q1ENY4-F1
#
_entry.id   AF-Q1ENY4-F1
#
_cell.length_a   1.000
_cell.length_b   1.000
_cell.length_c   1.000
_cell.angle_alpha   90.00
_cell.angle_beta   90.00
_cell.angle_gamma   90.00
#
_symmetry.space_group_name_H-M   'P 1'
#
loop_
_entity.id
_entity.type
_entity.pdbx_description
1 polymer ?
#
loop_
_entity_poly.entity_id
_entity_poly.type
_entity_poly.pdbx_seq_one_letter_code
_entity_poly.pdbx_strand_id
1 'polypeptide(L)'
;MLILCCSIAPMMDWTDNHYRTLARLISKHAWLYTEMVVAETIVHQSENLDRFLAFSPIQHPIVLQIGGSNLTNLAKAAELANSYSYDEINLNCGCPSGKVAGHGCFGARLMFDPEFVGDAMSAIASNCDVPVSVKCRIGVDDRDSYDELFRSLLPYSLRPPLLSSSSWFPLLPSSSLCNFLLFFLLIHVDLGQIYKDLGWIHADQGSIGADLGPLDADLV
;
A
#
# COMPACT_ATOMS: atom_id res chain seq x y z
N MET A 1 -12.43 21.79 -12.16
CA MET A 1 -12.92 20.40 -12.02
C MET A 1 -11.94 19.69 -11.10
N LEU A 2 -12.31 19.53 -9.82
CA LEU A 2 -11.49 18.77 -8.87
C LEU A 2 -11.58 17.30 -9.28
N ILE A 3 -10.51 16.76 -9.88
CA ILE A 3 -10.39 15.32 -10.04
C ILE A 3 -10.14 14.80 -8.63
N LEU A 4 -11.17 14.21 -8.03
CA LEU A 4 -11.00 13.41 -6.82
C LEU A 4 -10.08 12.25 -7.21
N CYS A 5 -8.87 12.18 -6.66
CA CYS A 5 -7.94 11.09 -6.94
C CYS A 5 -8.52 9.80 -6.31
N CYS A 6 -9.14 8.95 -7.12
CA CYS A 6 -9.57 7.62 -6.69
C CYS A 6 -8.45 6.60 -6.94
N SER A 7 -8.26 5.70 -5.99
CA SER A 7 -7.28 4.61 -6.07
C SER A 7 -7.94 3.26 -5.89
N ILE A 8 -7.45 2.24 -6.59
CA ILE A 8 -7.78 0.85 -6.30
C ILE A 8 -6.76 0.28 -5.32
N ALA A 9 -7.26 -0.31 -4.25
CA ALA A 9 -6.45 -0.82 -3.16
C ALA A 9 -5.53 -1.97 -3.59
N PRO A 10 -4.33 -2.11 -2.97
CA PRO A 10 -3.51 -3.30 -3.11
C PRO A 10 -4.21 -4.49 -2.45
N MET A 11 -4.46 -5.55 -3.21
CA MET A 11 -5.13 -6.77 -2.74
C MET A 11 -4.40 -7.99 -3.28
N MET A 12 -3.73 -8.73 -2.38
CA MET A 12 -3.08 -10.02 -2.70
C MET A 12 -4.04 -10.96 -3.43
N ASP A 13 -3.55 -11.64 -4.46
CA ASP A 13 -4.26 -12.54 -5.37
C ASP A 13 -5.41 -11.91 -6.19
N TRP A 14 -5.58 -10.58 -6.13
CA TRP A 14 -6.64 -9.86 -6.84
C TRP A 14 -6.11 -8.76 -7.75
N THR A 15 -5.29 -7.85 -7.23
CA THR A 15 -4.75 -6.73 -8.02
C THR A 15 -3.51 -7.13 -8.79
N ASP A 16 -3.55 -8.26 -9.49
CA ASP A 16 -2.49 -8.73 -10.37
C ASP A 16 -2.39 -7.85 -11.64
N ASN A 17 -1.44 -8.17 -12.52
CA ASN A 17 -1.25 -7.44 -13.77
C ASN A 17 -2.52 -7.46 -14.66
N HIS A 18 -3.23 -8.58 -14.70
CA HIS A 18 -4.42 -8.77 -15.53
C HIS A 18 -5.59 -7.94 -15.03
N TYR A 19 -5.86 -7.98 -13.73
CA TYR A 19 -6.90 -7.17 -13.10
C TYR A 19 -6.62 -5.68 -13.26
N ARG A 20 -5.37 -5.22 -13.04
CA ARG A 20 -5.02 -3.80 -13.22
C ARG A 20 -5.21 -3.34 -14.67
N THR A 21 -4.92 -4.21 -15.63
CA THR A 21 -5.21 -3.97 -17.05
C THR A 21 -6.71 -3.81 -17.28
N LEU A 22 -7.54 -4.68 -16.73
CA LEU A 22 -9.01 -4.56 -16.80
C LEU A 22 -9.51 -3.27 -16.12
N ALA A 23 -9.01 -2.96 -14.93
CA ALA A 23 -9.37 -1.76 -14.19
C ALA A 23 -9.05 -0.49 -14.97
N ARG A 24 -7.94 -0.47 -15.72
CA ARG A 24 -7.58 0.64 -16.61
C ARG A 24 -8.55 0.83 -17.78
N LEU A 25 -9.17 -0.25 -18.27
CA LEU A 25 -10.22 -0.15 -19.29
C LEU A 25 -11.50 0.51 -18.75
N ILE A 26 -11.77 0.32 -17.45
CA ILE A 26 -12.94 0.91 -16.77
C ILE A 26 -12.67 2.39 -16.41
N SER A 27 -11.46 2.70 -15.93
CA SER A 27 -11.09 4.06 -15.52
C SER A 27 -9.72 4.47 -16.03
N LYS A 28 -9.65 5.61 -16.71
CA LYS A 28 -8.41 6.24 -17.19
C LYS A 28 -7.64 7.02 -16.12
N HIS A 29 -8.28 7.32 -14.99
CA HIS A 29 -7.74 8.24 -13.99
C HIS A 29 -7.49 7.59 -12.63
N ALA A 30 -8.00 6.38 -12.40
CA ALA A 30 -7.75 5.67 -11.16
C ALA A 30 -6.27 5.33 -10.99
N TRP A 31 -5.73 5.55 -9.79
CA TRP A 31 -4.42 5.06 -9.38
C TRP A 31 -4.51 3.57 -9.08
N LEU A 32 -3.61 2.79 -9.66
CA LEU A 32 -3.62 1.33 -9.52
C LEU A 32 -2.49 0.90 -8.59
N TYR A 33 -2.79 0.19 -7.50
CA TYR A 33 -1.76 -0.39 -6.66
C TYR A 33 -1.48 -1.83 -7.09
N THR A 34 -0.22 -2.24 -7.06
CA THR A 34 0.16 -3.65 -7.22
C THR A 34 -0.31 -4.48 -6.02
N GLU A 35 -0.24 -5.79 -6.15
CA GLU A 35 -0.12 -6.64 -4.96
C GLU A 35 1.11 -6.24 -4.14
N MET A 36 1.09 -6.52 -2.83
CA MET A 36 2.24 -6.29 -1.98
C MET A 36 3.37 -7.26 -2.34
N VAL A 37 4.50 -6.73 -2.80
CA VAL A 37 5.71 -7.53 -3.06
C VAL A 37 6.65 -7.42 -1.87
N VAL A 38 7.17 -8.55 -1.40
CA VAL A 38 8.11 -8.56 -0.27
C VAL A 38 9.49 -8.10 -0.76
N ALA A 39 10.11 -7.15 -0.07
CA ALA A 39 11.41 -6.58 -0.45
C ALA A 39 12.50 -7.65 -0.56
N GLU A 40 12.53 -8.60 0.38
CA GLU A 40 13.40 -9.78 0.35
C GLU A 40 13.21 -10.60 -0.93
N THR A 41 11.99 -10.73 -1.44
CA THR A 41 11.73 -11.46 -2.69
C THR A 41 12.33 -10.73 -3.88
N ILE A 42 12.19 -9.41 -3.95
CA ILE A 42 12.79 -8.58 -5.01
C ILE A 42 14.32 -8.74 -4.99
N VAL A 43 14.93 -8.64 -3.81
CA VAL A 43 16.38 -8.75 -3.65
C VAL A 43 16.89 -10.15 -4.01
N HIS A 44 16.23 -11.22 -3.52
CA HIS A 44 16.68 -12.60 -3.79
C HIS A 44 16.41 -13.07 -5.22
N GLN A 45 15.42 -12.48 -5.91
CA GLN A 45 15.06 -12.84 -7.28
C GLN A 45 15.53 -11.77 -8.27
N SER A 46 16.68 -11.13 -8.01
CA SER A 46 17.21 -10.04 -8.83
C SER A 46 17.44 -10.42 -10.31
N GLU A 47 17.58 -11.70 -10.61
CA GLU A 47 17.71 -12.22 -11.98
C GLU A 47 16.36 -12.48 -12.67
N ASN A 48 15.24 -12.42 -11.95
CA ASN A 48 13.88 -12.70 -12.44
C ASN A 48 12.87 -11.67 -11.92
N LEU A 49 13.26 -10.39 -11.95
CA LEU A 49 12.43 -9.29 -11.46
C LEU A 49 11.17 -9.08 -12.29
N ASP A 50 11.21 -9.37 -13.59
CA ASP A 50 10.05 -9.19 -14.49
C ASP A 50 8.82 -9.96 -14.02
N ARG A 51 9.03 -11.12 -13.39
CA ARG A 51 7.94 -11.91 -12.79
C ARG A 51 7.15 -11.14 -11.73
N PHE A 52 7.81 -10.25 -10.99
CA PHE A 52 7.24 -9.53 -9.86
C PHE A 52 6.92 -8.08 -10.18
N LEU A 53 7.74 -7.44 -11.01
CA LEU A 53 7.74 -5.99 -11.21
C LEU A 53 7.27 -5.55 -12.60
N ALA A 54 7.20 -6.43 -13.60
CA ALA A 54 6.79 -6.01 -14.93
C ALA A 54 5.29 -5.69 -15.00
N PHE A 55 4.96 -4.58 -15.69
CA PHE A 55 3.59 -4.19 -15.98
C PHE A 55 3.45 -3.59 -17.39
N SER A 56 2.22 -3.52 -17.90
CA SER A 56 1.96 -2.88 -19.19
C SER A 56 1.94 -1.35 -19.04
N PRO A 57 2.60 -0.58 -19.92
CA PRO A 57 2.64 0.90 -19.82
C PRO A 57 1.26 1.58 -19.78
N ILE A 58 0.20 0.93 -20.24
CA ILE A 58 -1.15 1.50 -20.15
C ILE A 58 -1.62 1.66 -18.69
N GLN A 59 -1.01 0.95 -17.73
CA GLN A 59 -1.44 0.92 -16.33
C GLN A 59 -1.13 2.23 -15.57
N HIS A 60 -0.36 3.17 -16.13
CA HIS A 60 -0.14 4.47 -15.51
C HIS A 60 -1.47 5.25 -15.27
N PRO A 61 -1.64 5.93 -14.11
CA PRO A 61 -0.74 5.92 -12.95
C PRO A 61 -0.80 4.62 -12.12
N ILE A 62 0.36 4.08 -11.75
CA ILE A 62 0.54 2.81 -11.01
C ILE A 62 1.54 2.95 -9.85
N VAL A 63 1.22 2.33 -8.72
CA VAL A 63 2.00 2.33 -7.48
C VAL A 63 2.50 0.94 -7.16
N LEU A 64 3.82 0.80 -6.94
CA LEU A 64 4.39 -0.42 -6.39
C LEU A 64 4.23 -0.43 -4.88
N GLN A 65 3.50 -1.40 -4.34
CA GLN A 65 3.49 -1.62 -2.89
C GLN A 65 4.55 -2.66 -2.49
N ILE A 66 5.46 -2.26 -1.59
CA ILE A 66 6.46 -3.15 -0.99
C ILE A 66 6.19 -3.39 0.50
N GLY A 67 6.58 -4.56 0.99
CA GLY A 67 6.58 -4.90 2.42
C GLY A 67 7.92 -5.47 2.84
N GLY A 68 8.38 -5.13 4.05
CA GLY A 68 9.64 -5.63 4.61
C GLY A 68 9.95 -4.99 5.95
N SER A 69 10.94 -5.55 6.67
CA SER A 69 11.42 -5.07 7.97
C SER A 69 12.93 -4.91 8.03
N ASN A 70 13.61 -5.04 6.89
CA ASN A 70 15.04 -4.81 6.77
C ASN A 70 15.28 -3.57 5.90
N LEU A 71 15.90 -2.54 6.48
CA LEU A 71 16.16 -1.27 5.79
C LEU A 71 17.01 -1.45 4.52
N THR A 72 18.02 -2.32 4.57
CA THR A 72 18.89 -2.61 3.42
C THR A 72 18.11 -3.26 2.28
N ASN A 73 17.23 -4.22 2.59
CA ASN A 73 16.41 -4.86 1.57
C ASN A 73 15.37 -3.90 0.98
N LEU A 74 14.75 -3.06 1.81
CA LEU A 74 13.80 -2.04 1.35
C LEU A 74 14.47 -1.03 0.42
N ALA A 75 15.65 -0.52 0.79
CA ALA A 75 16.45 0.36 -0.06
C ALA A 75 16.81 -0.32 -1.38
N LYS A 76 17.31 -1.57 -1.33
CA LYS A 76 17.72 -2.29 -2.54
C LYS A 76 16.54 -2.64 -3.45
N ALA A 77 15.39 -2.99 -2.87
CA ALA A 77 14.18 -3.24 -3.63
C ALA A 77 13.69 -1.99 -4.36
N ALA A 78 13.75 -0.82 -3.71
CA ALA A 78 13.43 0.47 -4.33
C ALA A 78 14.39 0.79 -5.49
N GLU A 79 15.69 0.59 -5.29
CA GLU A 79 16.72 0.79 -6.33
C GLU A 79 16.45 -0.10 -7.56
N LEU A 80 16.16 -1.38 -7.34
CA LEU A 80 15.87 -2.34 -8.40
C LEU A 80 14.55 -2.03 -9.13
N ALA A 81 13.58 -1.41 -8.46
CA ALA A 81 12.30 -1.04 -9.04
C ALA A 81 12.37 0.18 -9.98
N ASN A 82 13.43 1.01 -9.90
CA ASN A 82 13.56 2.22 -10.73
C ASN A 82 13.51 1.91 -12.24
N SER A 83 14.06 0.77 -12.67
CA SER A 83 14.03 0.37 -14.10
C SER A 83 12.62 0.08 -14.63
N TYR A 84 11.65 -0.18 -13.75
CA TYR A 84 10.27 -0.48 -14.10
C TYR A 84 9.38 0.77 -14.20
N SER A 85 9.92 1.95 -13.84
CA SER A 85 9.24 3.24 -14.02
C SER A 85 7.85 3.34 -13.36
N TYR A 86 7.69 2.84 -12.13
CA TYR A 86 6.48 3.09 -11.33
C TYR A 86 6.27 4.60 -11.09
N ASP A 87 5.03 5.04 -10.82
CA ASP A 87 4.77 6.47 -10.54
C ASP A 87 4.95 6.81 -9.04
N GLU A 88 4.93 5.80 -8.17
CA GLU A 88 5.07 5.92 -6.71
C GLU A 88 5.51 4.57 -6.12
N ILE A 89 6.25 4.61 -5.01
CA ILE A 89 6.51 3.44 -4.15
C ILE A 89 5.75 3.59 -2.82
N ASN A 90 5.01 2.57 -2.42
CA ASN A 90 4.23 2.55 -1.19
C ASN A 90 4.73 1.48 -0.21
N LEU A 91 4.95 1.85 1.05
CA LEU A 91 5.28 0.91 2.13
C LEU A 91 4.02 0.36 2.79
N ASN A 92 3.90 -0.97 2.87
CA ASN A 92 2.83 -1.63 3.61
C ASN A 92 3.13 -1.64 5.13
N CYS A 93 2.33 -0.89 5.88
CA CYS A 93 2.36 -0.80 7.35
C CYS A 93 0.97 -1.15 7.94
N GLY A 94 0.25 -2.12 7.34
CA GLY A 94 -1.13 -2.38 7.74
C GLY A 94 -1.62 -3.82 7.63
N CYS A 95 -0.86 -4.75 7.03
CA CYS A 95 -1.27 -6.15 6.92
C CYS A 95 -1.22 -6.86 8.29
N PRO A 96 -2.32 -7.45 8.80
CA PRO A 96 -2.33 -8.20 10.06
C PRO A 96 -1.99 -9.69 9.90
N SER A 97 -1.65 -10.15 8.69
CA SER A 97 -1.52 -11.58 8.37
C SER A 97 -0.33 -12.24 9.07
N GLY A 98 -0.57 -13.39 9.70
CA GLY A 98 0.48 -14.22 10.30
C GLY A 98 1.52 -14.75 9.29
N LYS A 99 1.17 -14.80 7.98
CA LYS A 99 2.14 -15.12 6.91
C LYS A 99 3.25 -14.08 6.85
N VAL A 100 2.94 -12.81 7.10
CA VAL A 100 3.92 -11.72 7.16
C VAL A 100 4.73 -11.77 8.46
N ALA A 101 4.10 -12.16 9.58
CA ALA A 101 4.80 -12.32 10.86
C ALA A 101 5.91 -13.39 10.81
N GLY A 102 5.71 -14.49 10.08
CA GLY A 102 6.70 -15.57 9.91
C GLY A 102 7.83 -15.26 8.93
N HIS A 103 7.67 -14.30 8.02
CA HIS A 103 8.65 -13.94 6.99
C HIS A 103 9.42 -12.64 7.29
N GLY A 104 9.19 -12.00 8.44
CA GLY A 104 9.96 -10.86 8.89
C GLY A 104 9.19 -9.76 9.63
N CYS A 105 8.19 -10.06 10.47
CA CYS A 105 7.59 -9.05 11.38
C CYS A 105 7.21 -7.67 10.76
N PHE A 106 6.72 -7.61 9.51
CA PHE A 106 6.31 -6.36 8.87
C PHE A 106 4.77 -6.20 8.79
N GLY A 107 4.25 -5.19 8.08
CA GLY A 107 2.81 -4.91 8.03
C GLY A 107 2.34 -4.16 9.27
N ALA A 108 1.20 -4.55 9.87
CA ALA A 108 0.64 -3.86 11.03
C ALA A 108 1.60 -3.86 12.24
N ARG A 109 2.52 -4.83 12.33
CA ARG A 109 3.53 -4.87 13.41
C ARG A 109 4.46 -3.64 13.38
N LEU A 110 4.71 -3.07 12.20
CA LEU A 110 5.54 -1.87 12.07
C LEU A 110 4.91 -0.65 12.76
N MET A 111 3.59 -0.65 12.99
CA MET A 111 2.92 0.44 13.72
C MET A 111 3.32 0.50 15.20
N PHE A 112 3.94 -0.55 15.76
CA PHE A 112 4.53 -0.50 17.10
C PHE A 112 5.92 0.15 17.14
N ASP A 113 6.55 0.33 15.98
CA ASP A 113 7.89 0.90 15.84
C ASP A 113 7.89 2.01 14.77
N PRO A 114 7.36 3.20 15.12
CA PRO A 114 7.23 4.29 14.17
C PRO A 114 8.58 4.92 13.76
N GLU A 115 9.60 4.81 14.61
CA GLU A 115 10.96 5.23 14.26
C GLU A 115 11.48 4.37 13.10
N PHE A 116 11.31 3.05 13.18
CA PHE A 116 11.62 2.15 12.07
C PHE A 116 10.84 2.50 10.79
N VAL A 117 9.54 2.80 10.88
CA VAL A 117 8.75 3.21 9.70
C VAL A 117 9.34 4.46 9.05
N GLY A 118 9.76 5.43 9.87
CA GLY A 118 10.45 6.63 9.40
C GLY A 118 11.76 6.34 8.69
N ASP A 119 12.60 5.49 9.27
CA ASP A 119 13.86 5.07 8.68
C ASP A 119 13.64 4.29 7.38
N ALA A 120 12.63 3.42 7.34
CA ALA A 120 12.24 2.66 6.16
C ALA A 120 11.80 3.59 5.01
N MET A 121 10.93 4.55 5.30
CA MET A 121 10.49 5.56 4.33
C MET A 121 11.68 6.38 3.80
N SER A 122 12.59 6.81 4.68
CA SER A 122 13.80 7.54 4.29
C SER A 122 14.75 6.68 3.44
N ALA A 123 14.91 5.40 3.77
CA ALA A 123 15.75 4.47 3.03
C ALA A 123 15.21 4.22 1.62
N ILE A 124 13.90 4.03 1.47
CA ILE A 124 13.23 3.88 0.17
C ILE A 124 13.38 5.17 -0.65
N ALA A 125 13.06 6.33 -0.06
CA ALA A 125 13.11 7.62 -0.74
C ALA A 125 14.52 8.02 -1.20
N SER A 126 15.56 7.55 -0.50
CA SER A 126 16.96 7.81 -0.90
C SER A 126 17.43 6.92 -2.06
N ASN A 127 16.65 5.92 -2.45
CA ASN A 127 17.01 4.91 -3.46
C ASN A 127 15.99 4.81 -4.60
N CYS A 128 15.03 5.74 -4.70
CA CYS A 128 14.11 5.83 -5.83
C CYS A 128 13.89 7.27 -6.26
N ASP A 129 13.49 7.44 -7.53
CA ASP A 129 13.29 8.75 -8.15
C ASP A 129 11.83 9.25 -8.06
N VAL A 130 10.97 8.50 -7.35
CA VAL A 130 9.52 8.69 -7.32
C VAL A 130 9.03 8.98 -5.90
N PRO A 131 7.84 9.59 -5.74
CA PRO A 131 7.25 9.78 -4.42
C PRO A 131 7.14 8.47 -3.63
N VAL A 132 7.32 8.58 -2.31
CA VAL A 132 7.17 7.46 -1.39
C VAL A 132 6.02 7.72 -0.44
N SER A 133 5.12 6.76 -0.29
CA SER A 133 3.97 6.84 0.62
C SER A 133 3.89 5.64 1.56
N VAL A 134 3.06 5.71 2.59
CA VAL A 134 2.83 4.62 3.54
C VAL A 134 1.34 4.30 3.61
N LYS A 135 0.99 3.01 3.56
CA LYS A 135 -0.38 2.54 3.80
C LYS A 135 -0.45 1.86 5.17
N CYS A 136 -1.17 2.46 6.11
CA CYS A 136 -1.33 1.95 7.48
C CYS A 136 -2.80 1.72 7.86
N ARG A 137 -3.01 1.19 9.06
CA ARG A 137 -4.32 1.16 9.74
C ARG A 137 -4.47 2.39 10.64
N ILE A 138 -5.67 2.61 11.16
CA ILE A 138 -5.92 3.66 12.16
C ILE A 138 -5.32 3.34 13.54
N GLY A 139 -5.06 2.05 13.81
CA GLY A 139 -4.52 1.55 15.07
C GLY A 139 -4.21 0.06 15.00
N VAL A 140 -3.50 -0.44 16.01
CA VAL A 140 -3.17 -1.86 16.19
C VAL A 140 -3.34 -2.23 17.67
N ASP A 141 -4.07 -3.33 17.92
CA ASP A 141 -4.46 -3.76 19.26
C ASP A 141 -5.08 -2.59 20.07
N ASP A 142 -4.61 -2.36 21.30
CA ASP A 142 -5.09 -1.28 22.16
C ASP A 142 -4.46 0.10 21.84
N ARG A 143 -3.74 0.22 20.71
CA ARG A 143 -3.11 1.47 20.25
C ARG A 143 -3.84 2.04 19.04
N ASP A 144 -4.85 2.85 19.28
CA ASP A 144 -5.72 3.48 18.27
C ASP A 144 -5.80 5.02 18.39
N SER A 145 -4.88 5.61 19.15
CA SER A 145 -4.80 7.06 19.31
C SER A 145 -4.36 7.73 18.01
N TYR A 146 -5.25 8.56 17.44
CA TYR A 146 -4.93 9.43 16.30
C TYR A 146 -3.68 10.28 16.55
N ASP A 147 -3.51 10.77 17.78
CA ASP A 147 -2.35 11.57 18.17
C ASP A 147 -1.03 10.78 18.05
N GLU A 148 -1.03 9.49 18.40
CA GLU A 148 0.11 8.59 18.27
C GLU A 148 0.40 8.28 16.80
N LEU A 149 -0.64 8.00 16.01
CA LEU A 149 -0.56 7.79 14.55
C LEU A 149 -0.01 9.02 13.80
N PHE A 150 -0.46 10.21 14.17
CA PHE A 150 -0.04 11.45 13.53
C PHE A 150 1.41 11.77 13.91
N ARG A 151 1.79 11.72 15.19
CA ARG A 151 3.18 12.01 15.61
C ARG A 151 4.19 11.03 15.00
N SER A 152 3.79 9.77 14.83
CA SER A 152 4.66 8.74 14.25
C SER A 152 4.92 8.90 12.76
N LEU A 153 3.90 9.27 11.97
CA LEU A 153 3.98 9.23 10.50
C LEU A 153 4.11 10.61 9.83
N LEU A 154 3.65 11.70 10.47
CA LEU A 154 3.71 13.06 9.93
C LEU A 154 5.12 13.54 9.54
N PRO A 155 6.18 13.31 10.34
CA PRO A 155 7.52 13.83 10.01
C PRO A 155 8.06 13.30 8.67
N TYR A 156 7.60 12.12 8.25
CA TYR A 156 8.10 11.39 7.10
C TYR A 156 7.21 11.57 5.86
N SER A 157 5.92 11.88 6.04
CA SER A 157 4.99 12.20 4.95
C SER A 157 5.14 13.64 4.42
N LEU A 158 5.90 14.51 5.10
CA LEU A 158 6.04 15.93 4.79
C LEU A 158 7.43 16.34 4.26
N ARG A 159 8.36 15.40 4.05
CA ARG A 159 9.67 15.72 3.46
C ARG A 159 9.52 15.85 1.93
N PRO A 160 9.60 17.06 1.34
CA PRO A 160 9.75 17.15 -0.11
C PRO A 160 11.06 16.49 -0.52
N PRO A 161 11.15 15.91 -1.74
CA PRO A 161 12.44 15.44 -2.25
C PRO A 161 13.40 16.63 -2.22
N LEU A 162 14.63 16.39 -1.75
CA LEU A 162 15.73 17.34 -1.80
C LEU A 162 16.05 17.63 -3.27
N LEU A 163 15.28 18.53 -3.89
CA LEU A 163 15.61 19.10 -5.18
C LEU A 163 16.69 20.15 -4.94
N SER A 164 17.91 19.79 -5.33
CA SER A 164 18.99 20.74 -5.48
C SER A 164 18.60 21.80 -6.51
N SER A 165 19.14 22.98 -6.29
CA SER A 165 18.75 24.25 -6.89
C SER A 165 18.72 24.29 -8.42
N SER A 166 17.70 25.03 -8.89
CA SER A 166 17.65 25.89 -10.06
C SER A 166 17.00 25.35 -11.35
N SER A 167 16.00 26.14 -11.78
CA SER A 167 15.27 26.12 -13.06
C SER A 167 14.12 25.11 -13.19
N TRP A 168 12.91 25.61 -12.95
CA TRP A 168 11.72 25.61 -13.83
C TRP A 168 10.42 25.48 -13.01
N PHE A 169 9.94 26.60 -12.46
CA PHE A 169 8.55 26.79 -12.03
C PHE A 169 7.91 27.85 -12.93
N PRO A 170 6.89 27.54 -13.76
CA PRO A 170 5.85 28.51 -14.01
C PRO A 170 4.84 28.41 -12.86
N LEU A 171 4.77 29.51 -12.12
CA LEU A 171 3.74 29.91 -11.16
C LEU A 171 2.45 29.05 -11.19
N LEU A 172 2.28 28.18 -10.19
CA LEU A 172 0.98 27.61 -9.86
C LEU A 172 0.27 28.50 -8.83
N PRO A 173 -1.06 28.77 -8.95
CA PRO A 173 -1.77 29.67 -8.06
C PRO A 173 -1.91 29.07 -6.65
N SER A 174 -2.12 29.95 -5.67
CA SER A 174 -2.16 29.75 -4.22
C SER A 174 -3.24 28.80 -3.66
N SER A 175 -3.77 27.86 -4.44
CA SER A 175 -4.69 26.80 -3.98
C SER A 175 -4.00 25.49 -3.58
N SER A 176 -2.66 25.47 -3.47
CA SER A 176 -1.83 24.28 -3.23
C SER A 176 -1.94 23.67 -1.82
N LEU A 177 -2.57 24.35 -0.86
CA LEU A 177 -2.79 23.78 0.48
C LEU A 177 -3.85 22.67 0.49
N CYS A 178 -4.71 22.58 -0.54
CA CYS A 178 -5.79 21.59 -0.58
C CYS A 178 -5.32 20.20 -1.08
N ASN A 179 -4.15 20.10 -1.72
CA ASN A 179 -3.58 18.82 -2.17
C ASN A 179 -2.63 18.18 -1.15
N PHE A 180 -2.17 18.92 -0.15
CA PHE A 180 -1.31 18.38 0.91
C PHE A 180 -2.11 17.63 1.97
N LEU A 181 -3.38 17.98 2.19
CA LEU A 181 -4.27 17.30 3.15
C LEU A 181 -4.98 16.06 2.57
N LEU A 182 -5.09 15.94 1.23
CA LEU A 182 -5.73 14.77 0.61
C LEU A 182 -4.78 13.57 0.45
N PHE A 183 -3.47 13.78 0.63
CA PHE A 183 -2.44 12.74 0.65
C PHE A 183 -2.41 11.93 1.97
N PHE A 184 -3.17 12.36 2.98
CA PHE A 184 -3.07 11.85 4.35
C PHE A 184 -3.98 10.67 4.69
N LEU A 185 -4.82 10.20 3.78
CA LEU A 185 -5.88 9.27 4.17
C LEU A 185 -6.30 8.31 3.05
N LEU A 186 -5.38 7.45 2.60
CA LEU A 186 -5.79 6.08 2.25
C LEU A 186 -6.00 5.28 3.55
N ILE A 187 -6.79 5.83 4.49
CA ILE A 187 -7.52 5.00 5.45
C ILE A 187 -8.49 4.21 4.60
N HIS A 188 -8.07 3.00 4.22
CA HIS A 188 -9.05 1.95 4.06
C HIS A 188 -9.74 1.86 5.41
N VAL A 189 -10.95 2.40 5.46
CA VAL A 189 -11.98 1.93 6.37
C VAL A 189 -11.98 0.42 6.19
N ASP A 190 -11.44 -0.30 7.18
CA ASP A 190 -11.51 -1.75 7.18
C ASP A 190 -12.99 -2.09 7.26
N LEU A 191 -13.60 -2.42 6.12
CA LEU A 191 -14.99 -2.83 6.06
C LEU A 191 -15.22 -3.97 7.06
N GLY A 192 -14.22 -4.81 7.35
CA GLY A 192 -14.30 -5.85 8.38
C GLY A 192 -14.48 -5.32 9.81
N GLN A 193 -13.94 -4.16 10.15
CA GLN A 193 -14.18 -3.51 11.45
C GLN A 193 -15.56 -2.84 11.47
N ILE A 194 -15.97 -2.18 10.39
CA ILE A 194 -17.34 -1.66 10.26
C ILE A 194 -18.38 -2.78 10.35
N TYR A 195 -18.16 -3.92 9.71
CA TYR A 195 -19.07 -5.06 9.78
C TYR A 195 -19.12 -5.69 11.18
N LYS A 196 -18.03 -5.61 11.97
CA LYS A 196 -18.04 -5.99 13.40
C LYS A 196 -18.80 -4.98 14.25
N ASP A 197 -18.56 -3.68 14.05
CA ASP A 197 -19.19 -2.59 14.80
C ASP A 197 -20.68 -2.45 14.48
N LEU A 198 -21.10 -2.84 13.26
CA LEU A 198 -22.52 -2.94 12.86
C LEU A 198 -23.18 -4.27 13.28
N GLY A 199 -22.42 -5.23 13.81
CA GLY A 199 -22.94 -6.52 14.30
C GLY A 199 -23.24 -7.57 13.22
N TRP A 200 -22.63 -7.49 12.04
CA TRP A 200 -22.92 -8.37 10.89
C TRP A 200 -22.01 -9.60 10.78
N ILE A 201 -20.95 -9.70 11.58
CA ILE A 201 -20.06 -10.87 11.60
C ILE A 201 -19.94 -11.38 13.04
N HIS A 202 -20.66 -12.46 13.36
CA HIS A 202 -20.29 -13.30 14.49
C HIS A 202 -19.05 -14.11 14.10
N ALA A 203 -17.95 -13.87 14.83
CA ALA A 203 -16.74 -14.66 14.71
C ALA A 203 -17.00 -16.06 15.26
N ASP A 204 -17.31 -17.02 14.38
CA ASP A 204 -17.25 -18.43 14.75
C ASP A 204 -15.85 -18.95 14.39
N GLN A 205 -15.00 -19.04 15.42
CA GLN A 205 -13.78 -19.83 15.37
C GLN A 205 -14.18 -21.30 15.53
N GLY A 206 -14.48 -21.97 14.42
CA GLY A 206 -14.83 -23.39 14.44
C GLY A 206 -14.73 -24.02 13.06
N SER A 207 -13.76 -24.93 12.91
CA SER A 207 -13.67 -25.99 11.89
C SER A 207 -14.72 -25.98 10.77
N ILE A 208 -14.32 -25.64 9.54
CA ILE A 208 -15.09 -25.95 8.34
C ILE A 208 -14.94 -27.46 8.06
N GLY A 209 -15.76 -28.26 8.74
CA GLY A 209 -16.19 -29.56 8.23
C GLY A 209 -17.35 -29.32 7.29
N ALA A 210 -17.23 -29.78 6.05
CA ALA A 210 -18.33 -29.79 5.11
C ALA A 210 -19.44 -30.69 5.62
N ASP A 211 -20.59 -30.11 5.98
CA ASP A 211 -21.84 -30.85 6.12
C ASP A 211 -22.89 -30.17 5.23
N LEU A 212 -22.91 -30.62 3.98
CA LEU A 212 -23.99 -30.29 3.04
C LEU A 212 -25.19 -31.16 3.43
N GLY A 213 -26.09 -30.61 4.24
CA GLY A 213 -27.44 -31.15 4.40
C GLY A 213 -28.18 -31.16 3.05
N PRO A 214 -29.10 -32.11 2.84
CA PRO A 214 -29.67 -32.36 1.52
C PRO A 214 -30.47 -31.15 1.02
N LEU A 215 -30.23 -30.78 -0.24
CA LEU A 215 -31.05 -29.85 -1.00
C LEU A 215 -32.44 -30.45 -1.16
N ASP A 216 -33.46 -29.84 -0.54
CA ASP A 216 -34.84 -30.06 -0.93
C ASP A 216 -35.04 -29.47 -2.32
N ALA A 217 -35.13 -30.36 -3.29
CA ALA A 217 -35.60 -30.11 -4.63
C ALA A 217 -37.12 -30.03 -4.59
N ASP A 218 -37.67 -28.82 -4.68
CA ASP A 218 -39.06 -28.59 -5.11
C ASP A 218 -39.21 -27.16 -5.67
N LEU A 219 -38.58 -26.94 -6.83
CA LEU A 219 -39.13 -26.12 -7.90
C LEU A 219 -39.09 -26.98 -9.17
N VAL A 220 -40.12 -27.83 -9.29
CA VAL A 220 -40.53 -28.70 -10.42
C VAL A 220 -39.69 -29.95 -10.69
#